data_AF-A0A2E6PSV4-F1
#
_entry.id   AF-A0A2E6PSV4-F1
#
_cell.length_a   1.000
_cell.length_b   1.000
_cell.length_c   1.000
_cell.angle_alpha   90.00
_cell.angle_beta   90.00
_cell.angle_gamma   90.00
#
_symmetry.space_group_name_H-M   'P 1'
#
loop_
_entity.id
_entity.type
_entity.pdbx_description
1 polymer ?
#
loop_
_entity_poly.entity_id
_entity_poly.type
_entity_poly.pdbx_seq_one_letter_code
_entity_poly.pdbx_strand_id
1 'polypeptide(L)' 'MSDEVCEHCGGPKERCHIDYPEDDNCSNVSIFKYGAMTLQEISKRLGISLVRVSQIEKQALKKLSKRIKNDLSL' A
#
# COMPACT_ATOMS: atom_id res chain seq x y z
N MET A 1 -10.18 12.17 12.22
CA MET A 1 -10.20 11.14 11.16
C MET A 1 -11.53 11.31 10.48
N SER A 2 -11.53 11.48 9.16
CA SER A 2 -12.76 11.74 8.41
C SER A 2 -13.53 10.42 8.25
N ASP A 3 -14.84 10.44 8.45
CA ASP A 3 -15.73 9.28 8.21
C ASP A 3 -15.98 9.02 6.71
N GLU A 4 -15.14 9.58 5.84
CA GLU A 4 -15.29 9.45 4.40
C GLU A 4 -14.82 8.06 3.94
N VAL A 5 -15.70 7.37 3.23
CA VAL A 5 -15.48 6.03 2.70
C VAL A 5 -15.14 6.12 1.21
N CYS A 6 -14.15 5.34 0.78
CA CYS A 6 -13.83 5.20 -0.64
C CYS A 6 -14.93 4.41 -1.35
N GLU A 7 -15.50 5.00 -2.40
CA GLU A 7 -16.59 4.39 -3.19
C GLU A 7 -16.19 3.09 -3.92
N HIS A 8 -14.89 2.90 -4.17
CA HIS A 8 -14.41 1.73 -4.93
C HIS A 8 -14.07 0.52 -4.06
N CYS A 9 -13.65 0.74 -2.80
CA CYS A 9 -13.20 -0.35 -1.93
C CYS A 9 -13.92 -0.43 -0.58
N GLY A 10 -14.83 0.50 -0.28
CA GLY A 10 -15.59 0.53 0.99
C GLY A 10 -14.73 0.79 2.23
N GLY A 11 -13.44 1.08 2.07
CA GLY A 11 -12.51 1.37 3.17
C GLY A 11 -12.39 2.86 3.47
N PRO A 12 -11.76 3.25 4.58
CA PRO A 12 -11.52 4.66 4.89
C PRO A 12 -10.71 5.32 3.78
N LYS A 13 -11.24 6.41 3.20
CA LYS A 13 -10.62 7.09 2.04
C LYS A 13 -9.20 7.55 2.36
N GLU A 14 -9.00 8.12 3.54
CA GLU A 14 -7.71 8.57 4.07
C GLU A 14 -6.60 7.49 4.12
N ARG A 15 -6.96 6.19 4.09
CA ARG A 15 -6.00 5.08 4.16
C ARG A 15 -5.68 4.46 2.80
N CYS A 16 -6.58 4.61 1.83
CA CYS A 16 -6.45 3.97 0.53
C CYS A 16 -6.26 4.96 -0.61
N HIS A 17 -6.46 6.26 -0.37
CA HIS A 17 -6.31 7.28 -1.39
C HIS A 17 -4.86 7.39 -1.87
N ILE A 18 -4.70 7.44 -3.20
CA ILE A 18 -3.46 7.75 -3.90
C ILE A 18 -3.79 8.77 -4.99
N ASP A 19 -2.87 9.67 -5.30
CA ASP A 19 -3.02 10.63 -6.39
C ASP A 19 -2.62 9.97 -7.71
N TYR A 20 -3.47 9.05 -8.17
CA TYR A 20 -3.25 8.25 -9.37
C TYR A 20 -4.60 7.89 -10.03
N PRO A 21 -5.10 8.74 -10.93
CA PRO A 21 -6.45 8.61 -11.49
C PRO A 21 -6.69 7.31 -12.27
N GLU A 22 -5.67 6.72 -12.88
CA GLU A 22 -5.78 5.47 -13.64
C GLU A 22 -6.17 4.28 -12.75
N ASP A 23 -5.94 4.40 -11.44
CA ASP A 23 -6.30 3.42 -10.41
C ASP A 23 -7.51 3.88 -9.58
N ASP A 24 -8.35 4.75 -10.14
CA ASP A 24 -9.52 5.33 -9.48
C ASP A 24 -9.15 6.01 -8.15
N ASN A 25 -7.93 6.57 -8.08
CA ASN A 25 -7.34 7.19 -6.90
C ASN A 25 -7.38 6.30 -5.64
N CYS A 26 -7.32 4.96 -5.82
CA CYS A 26 -7.42 3.99 -4.73
C CYS A 26 -6.37 2.88 -4.85
N SER A 27 -5.53 2.73 -3.82
CA SER A 27 -4.49 1.70 -3.76
C SER A 27 -5.05 0.27 -3.75
N ASN A 28 -6.24 0.06 -3.19
CA ASN A 28 -6.89 -1.26 -3.23
C ASN A 28 -7.34 -1.61 -4.66
N VAL A 29 -7.89 -0.64 -5.40
CA VAL A 29 -8.24 -0.83 -6.82
C VAL A 29 -6.99 -1.17 -7.63
N SER A 30 -5.89 -0.46 -7.38
CA SER A 30 -4.58 -0.77 -7.98
C SER A 30 -4.19 -2.24 -7.79
N ILE A 31 -4.27 -2.74 -6.55
CA ILE A 31 -3.95 -4.12 -6.21
C ILE A 31 -4.91 -5.10 -6.90
N PHE A 32 -6.22 -4.81 -6.93
CA PHE A 32 -7.19 -5.69 -7.59
C PHE A 32 -7.00 -5.76 -9.11
N LYS A 33 -6.65 -4.64 -9.76
CA LYS A 33 -6.46 -4.57 -11.22
C LYS A 33 -5.15 -5.22 -11.68
N TYR A 34 -4.05 -5.00 -10.95
CA TYR A 34 -2.70 -5.35 -11.44
C TYR A 34 -1.98 -6.42 -10.60
N GLY A 35 -2.50 -6.77 -9.43
CA GLY A 35 -1.87 -7.74 -8.53
C GLY A 35 -0.55 -7.24 -7.94
N ALA A 36 0.45 -8.12 -7.90
CA ALA A 36 1.77 -7.78 -7.40
C ALA A 36 2.50 -6.86 -8.39
N MET A 37 2.78 -5.64 -7.97
CA MET A 37 3.48 -4.63 -8.77
C MET A 37 4.97 -4.55 -8.41
N THR A 38 5.76 -4.14 -9.39
CA THR A 38 7.17 -3.83 -9.19
C THR A 38 7.36 -2.53 -8.39
N LEU A 39 8.53 -2.36 -7.76
CA LEU A 39 8.85 -1.11 -7.06
C LEU A 39 8.85 0.12 -7.98
N GLN A 40 9.11 -0.05 -9.29
CA GLN A 40 9.04 1.01 -10.30
C GLN A 40 7.59 1.41 -10.63
N GLU A 41 6.66 0.47 -10.61
CA GLU A 41 5.24 0.75 -10.84
C GLU A 41 4.62 1.45 -9.64
N ILE A 42 5.04 1.07 -8.43
CA ILE A 42 4.60 1.69 -7.18
C ILE A 42 5.20 3.11 -7.04
N SER A 43 6.46 3.31 -7.44
CA SER A 43 7.10 4.63 -7.37
C SER A 43 6.37 5.68 -8.20
N LYS A 44 5.90 5.31 -9.40
CA LYS A 44 5.10 6.16 -10.27
C LYS A 44 3.76 6.55 -9.62
N ARG A 45 3.07 5.58 -9.01
CA ARG A 45 1.76 5.79 -8.36
C ARG A 45 1.81 6.65 -7.12
N LEU A 46 2.87 6.50 -6.33
CA LEU A 46 3.02 7.22 -5.06
C LEU A 46 3.80 8.53 -5.20
N GLY A 47 4.34 8.84 -6.39
CA GLY A 47 5.14 10.05 -6.62
C GLY A 47 6.42 10.12 -5.79
N ILE A 48 7.00 8.98 -5.41
CA ILE A 48 8.22 8.89 -4.59
C ILE A 48 9.31 8.08 -5.29
N SER A 49 10.57 8.28 -4.91
CA SER A 49 11.68 7.56 -5.53
C SER A 49 11.58 6.05 -5.31
N LEU A 50 12.05 5.25 -6.28
CA LEU A 50 12.12 3.78 -6.13
C LEU A 50 12.89 3.38 -4.87
N VAL A 51 13.98 4.09 -4.55
CA VAL A 51 14.76 3.86 -3.33
C VAL A 51 13.88 4.02 -2.09
N ARG A 52 13.02 5.04 -2.06
CA ARG A 52 12.10 5.27 -0.95
C ARG A 52 11.07 4.15 -0.82
N VAL A 53 10.49 3.70 -1.93
CA VAL A 53 9.56 2.55 -1.94
C VAL A 53 10.25 1.31 -1.36
N SER A 54 11.47 0.99 -1.83
CA SER A 54 12.25 -0.16 -1.33
C SER A 54 12.53 -0.08 0.18
N GLN A 55 12.86 1.12 0.69
CA GLN A 55 13.08 1.31 2.12
C GLN A 55 11.81 1.06 2.94
N ILE A 56 10.66 1.56 2.48
CA ILE A 56 9.37 1.37 3.14
C ILE A 56 9.00 -0.11 3.18
N GLU A 57 9.09 -0.80 2.04
CA GLU A 57 8.82 -2.24 1.94
C GLU A 57 9.71 -3.05 2.89
N LYS A 58 11.04 -2.83 2.85
CA LYS A 58 11.99 -3.52 3.75
C LYS A 58 11.67 -3.29 5.23
N GLN A 59 11.30 -2.08 5.62
CA GLN A 59 10.91 -1.78 6.99
C GLN A 59 9.59 -2.46 7.38
N ALA A 60 8.62 -2.52 6.46
CA ALA A 60 7.36 -3.22 6.68
C ALA A 60 7.59 -4.73 6.86
N LEU A 61 8.37 -5.36 5.98
CA LEU A 61 8.77 -6.77 6.10
C LEU A 61 9.52 -7.04 7.41
N LYS A 62 10.42 -6.13 7.82
CA LYS A 62 11.11 -6.24 9.12
C LYS A 62 10.12 -6.21 10.29
N LYS A 63 9.12 -5.32 10.26
CA LYS A 63 8.08 -5.25 11.31
C LYS A 63 7.20 -6.50 11.33
N LEU A 64 6.79 -7.00 10.16
CA LEU A 64 6.01 -8.22 10.02
C LEU A 64 6.78 -9.44 10.54
N SER A 65 8.05 -9.60 10.16
CA SER A 65 8.89 -10.72 10.60
C SER A 65 9.05 -10.78 12.13
N LYS A 66 9.11 -9.63 12.81
CA LYS A 66 9.15 -9.56 14.28
C LYS A 66 7.84 -10.04 14.90
N ARG A 67 6.70 -9.62 14.35
CA ARG A 67 5.38 -10.02 14.87
C ARG A 67 5.17 -11.52 14.68
N ILE A 68 5.44 -12.03 13.48
CA ILE A 68 5.31 -13.45 13.16
C ILE A 68 6.21 -14.31 14.06
N LYS A 69 7.47 -13.91 14.32
CA LYS A 69 8.34 -14.65 15.24
C LYS A 69 7.82 -14.69 16.68
N ASN A 70 7.20 -13.62 17.15
CA ASN A 70 6.59 -13.58 18.47
C ASN A 70 5.32 -14.45 18.55
N ASP A 71 4.59 -14.59 17.44
CA ASP A 71 3.36 -15.41 17.39
C ASP A 71 3.68 -16.90 17.20
N LEU A 72 4.84 -17.24 16.60
CA LEU A 72 5.33 -18.63 16.43
C LEU A 72 6.24 -19.12 17.55
N SER A 73 6.61 -18.28 18.53
CA SER A 73 7.21 -18.74 19.78
C SER A 73 6.12 -19.34 20.68
N LEU A 74 5.73 -20.58 20.36
CA LEU A 74 5.07 -21.52 21.28
C LEU A 74 6.11 -22.15 22.21
#